data_AF-A0A9P9S3D7-F1
#
_entry.id   AF-A0A9P9S3D7-F1
#
_cell.length_a   1.000
_cell.length_b   1.000
_cell.length_c   1.000
_cell.angle_alpha   90.00
_cell.angle_beta   90.00
_cell.angle_gamma   90.00
#
_symmetry.space_group_name_H-M   'P 1'
#
loop_
_entity.id
_entity.type
_entity.pdbx_description
1 polymer ?
#
loop_
_entity_poly.entity_id
_entity_poly.type
_entity_poly.pdbx_seq_one_letter_code
_entity_poly.pdbx_strand_id
1 'polypeptide(L)'
;MAFSFSSDYVSDYVSEYLPSFNSPRYRRQVFDDSGKQYFSLYPSRTSYKMFLKGQGRRWPLFLALTVFICTLIYFQKQLVNLPLPRIHSTLTSTTSTIGNPSNVDTPLNEDGTKTHIEVYSVSTKDRKYFHVHFGGHKTAANTNIIPHPHWNDTFIIVAQKPPSKIPRTVWFAELVCNAQFNPKNGIMECIEPPAILPIAATTGDRCNGGKIDYFSNLVGPHDARVFYGPKNPYVIYGSNGIQTACLAQWIEDFRLLVDWGTEEYEENKFRVGTELHRPEGKYMDMEKNFFAFWDKDGNMYTHYDIHPKRVFAKVEHDGTVGPDLAPLAEPLDSKCMAVRMPKLVNTKQEHLHQATNSLSITMCKRADPNCKAEESNTFVFILFQYKSYFDFHGQYEPYVMIFSQQPPFQILGISNKPIWIYGRGGPGTGKKPQGLGKKEAARWTQTEMLYVTSMSWKERGRKYHGFLDDVLFLGFGIEDEVAGGIDIVAGDLFVDMGSCFGT
;
A
#
# COMPACT_ATOMS: atom_id res chain seq x y z
N MET A 1 27.08 3.36 4.68
CA MET A 1 25.65 3.17 4.36
C MET A 1 25.62 2.61 2.94
N ALA A 2 25.53 1.30 2.81
CA ALA A 2 25.49 0.62 1.52
C ALA A 2 24.08 0.05 1.38
N PHE A 3 23.35 0.55 0.38
CA PHE A 3 22.03 0.05 0.00
C PHE A 3 22.21 -1.33 -0.65
N SER A 4 21.58 -2.35 -0.07
CA SER A 4 21.47 -3.69 -0.66
C SER A 4 20.37 -3.65 -1.73
N PHE A 5 20.82 -3.73 -2.97
CA PHE A 5 19.98 -4.01 -4.13
C PHE A 5 19.58 -5.49 -4.15
N SER A 6 18.36 -5.77 -4.63
CA SER A 6 18.17 -6.88 -5.55
C SER A 6 18.61 -6.35 -6.93
N SER A 7 19.83 -6.69 -7.37
CA SER A 7 20.40 -6.27 -8.66
C SER A 7 21.14 -7.42 -9.33
N ASP A 8 20.58 -8.62 -9.33
CA ASP A 8 21.21 -9.77 -9.97
C ASP A 8 21.06 -9.80 -11.50
N TYR A 9 20.77 -8.64 -12.11
CA TYR A 9 20.91 -8.44 -13.56
C TYR A 9 21.93 -7.39 -13.98
N VAL A 10 22.53 -6.62 -13.05
CA VAL A 10 23.48 -5.54 -13.39
C VAL A 10 24.91 -5.82 -12.91
N SER A 11 25.12 -6.81 -12.04
CA SER A 11 26.43 -7.08 -11.43
C SER A 11 27.47 -7.74 -12.34
N ASP A 12 27.10 -8.30 -13.51
CA ASP A 12 28.03 -9.05 -14.37
C ASP A 12 28.74 -8.21 -15.45
N TYR A 13 28.60 -6.88 -15.46
CA TYR A 13 29.14 -6.04 -16.54
C TYR A 13 30.16 -4.96 -16.14
N VAL A 14 30.53 -4.83 -14.86
CA VAL A 14 31.39 -3.70 -14.39
C VAL A 14 32.79 -4.15 -13.95
N SER A 15 33.33 -5.22 -14.52
CA SER A 15 34.72 -5.62 -14.29
C SER A 15 35.60 -5.63 -15.55
N GLU A 16 35.39 -4.73 -16.51
CA GLU A 16 36.41 -4.48 -17.53
C GLU A 16 36.14 -3.20 -18.36
N TYR A 17 37.15 -2.32 -18.40
CA TYR A 17 37.32 -1.14 -19.29
C TYR A 17 36.54 0.15 -19.00
N LEU A 18 37.23 1.14 -18.42
CA LEU A 18 36.98 2.58 -18.64
C LEU A 18 38.31 3.31 -18.86
N PRO A 19 38.50 4.05 -19.96
CA PRO A 19 39.36 5.22 -19.99
C PRO A 19 38.54 6.51 -19.87
N SER A 20 39.14 7.46 -19.16
CA SER A 20 38.65 8.79 -18.78
C SER A 20 38.48 9.74 -19.97
N PHE A 21 37.46 10.61 -19.92
CA PHE A 21 37.43 11.86 -20.68
C PHE A 21 36.87 13.02 -19.83
N ASN A 22 37.51 14.17 -19.98
CA ASN A 22 37.36 15.42 -19.23
C ASN A 22 36.74 16.52 -20.13
N SER A 23 36.13 17.54 -19.48
CA SER A 23 35.94 18.96 -19.94
C SER A 23 34.52 19.38 -20.44
N PRO A 24 34.13 20.69 -20.43
CA PRO A 24 33.73 21.47 -19.26
C PRO A 24 32.43 22.32 -19.43
N ARG A 25 32.04 22.96 -18.31
CA ARG A 25 30.85 23.78 -17.99
C ARG A 25 30.55 25.00 -18.88
N TYR A 26 29.26 25.37 -18.95
CA TYR A 26 28.80 26.76 -19.09
C TYR A 26 27.71 27.09 -18.05
N ARG A 27 27.80 28.29 -17.44
CA ARG A 27 26.94 28.83 -16.37
C ARG A 27 26.20 30.06 -16.94
N ARG A 28 24.89 30.22 -16.67
CA ARG A 28 24.13 31.47 -16.92
C ARG A 28 23.37 31.87 -15.65
N GLN A 29 23.47 33.15 -15.28
CA GLN A 29 22.66 33.85 -14.27
C GLN A 29 21.56 34.66 -14.99
N VAL A 30 20.41 34.83 -14.34
CA VAL A 30 19.37 35.81 -14.70
C VAL A 30 18.89 36.49 -13.40
N PHE A 31 18.71 37.82 -13.47
CA PHE A 31 18.12 38.68 -12.43
C PHE A 31 16.65 38.99 -12.74
N ASP A 32 15.88 39.27 -11.69
CA ASP A 32 14.47 39.70 -11.64
C ASP A 32 14.37 41.23 -11.55
N ASP A 33 13.30 41.82 -12.07
CA ASP A 33 12.89 43.18 -11.77
C ASP A 33 11.38 43.30 -11.48
N SER A 34 11.14 43.76 -10.27
CA SER A 34 9.90 43.93 -9.52
C SER A 34 8.93 44.99 -10.03
N GLY A 35 7.65 44.84 -9.65
CA GLY A 35 6.89 45.99 -9.14
C GLY A 35 5.43 46.11 -9.59
N LYS A 36 4.47 45.85 -8.68
CA LYS A 36 3.36 46.76 -8.34
C LYS A 36 2.42 46.22 -7.25
N GLN A 37 2.03 47.13 -6.35
CA GLN A 37 1.04 47.02 -5.26
C GLN A 37 -0.38 47.38 -5.73
N TYR A 38 -1.41 46.84 -5.05
CA TYR A 38 -2.76 47.41 -4.97
C TYR A 38 -3.40 47.24 -3.57
N PHE A 39 -4.05 48.31 -3.10
CA PHE A 39 -4.93 48.42 -1.91
C PHE A 39 -6.40 48.20 -2.31
N SER A 40 -7.26 47.67 -1.41
CA SER A 40 -8.63 48.19 -1.18
C SER A 40 -9.42 47.47 -0.06
N LEU A 41 -9.77 48.24 0.97
CA LEU A 41 -11.06 48.42 1.70
C LEU A 41 -11.93 47.23 2.18
N TYR A 42 -12.15 47.24 3.50
CA TYR A 42 -13.21 46.56 4.28
C TYR A 42 -14.61 47.19 4.09
N PRO A 43 -15.68 46.44 4.42
CA PRO A 43 -16.78 47.04 5.17
C PRO A 43 -17.27 46.22 6.39
N SER A 44 -18.11 46.92 7.15
CA SER A 44 -18.46 46.82 8.57
C SER A 44 -19.45 45.73 8.98
N ARG A 45 -19.34 45.31 10.25
CA ARG A 45 -20.30 44.52 11.04
C ARG A 45 -21.61 45.27 11.29
N THR A 46 -22.74 44.60 11.07
CA THR A 46 -24.07 45.04 11.52
C THR A 46 -24.53 44.21 12.73
N SER A 47 -25.04 44.90 13.74
CA SER A 47 -25.53 44.36 15.02
C SER A 47 -26.94 43.79 14.88
N TYR A 48 -27.19 42.61 15.47
CA TYR A 48 -28.54 42.18 15.86
C TYR A 48 -28.66 42.21 17.39
N LYS A 49 -29.34 43.23 17.92
CA LYS A 49 -29.92 43.24 19.26
C LYS A 49 -31.43 43.10 19.07
N MET A 50 -32.01 41.98 19.49
CA MET A 50 -33.45 41.88 19.72
C MET A 50 -33.73 41.46 21.16
N PHE A 51 -34.60 42.25 21.77
CA PHE A 51 -35.18 42.14 23.10
C PHE A 51 -35.95 40.83 23.28
N LEU A 52 -35.72 40.12 24.38
CA LEU A 52 -36.74 39.26 25.01
C LEU A 52 -36.61 39.36 26.54
N LYS A 53 -37.32 40.34 27.13
CA LYS A 53 -37.73 40.32 28.54
C LYS A 53 -39.14 39.75 28.59
N GLY A 54 -39.32 38.63 29.27
CA GLY A 54 -40.64 38.04 29.51
C GLY A 54 -40.57 36.77 30.35
N GLN A 55 -41.31 36.76 31.45
CA GLN A 55 -41.36 35.77 32.54
C GLN A 55 -41.96 34.38 32.15
N GLY A 56 -41.75 33.90 30.92
CA GLY A 56 -42.30 32.63 30.40
C GLY A 56 -41.28 31.50 30.18
N ARG A 57 -40.02 31.68 30.60
CA ARG A 57 -38.87 30.88 30.09
C ARG A 57 -38.70 29.46 30.66
N ARG A 58 -39.56 28.99 31.56
CA ARG A 58 -39.39 27.66 32.20
C ARG A 58 -40.26 26.56 31.59
N TRP A 59 -41.41 26.90 31.03
CA TRP A 59 -42.35 25.92 30.49
C TRP A 59 -41.82 25.07 29.32
N PRO A 60 -41.08 25.63 28.34
CA PRO A 60 -40.55 24.83 27.22
C PRO A 60 -39.50 23.81 27.66
N LEU A 61 -38.69 24.18 28.67
CA LEU A 61 -37.65 23.33 29.24
C LEU A 61 -38.23 22.18 30.07
N PHE A 62 -39.27 22.45 30.87
CA PHE A 62 -40.00 21.40 31.58
C PHE A 62 -40.69 20.45 30.61
N LEU A 63 -41.35 20.97 29.56
CA LEU A 63 -41.99 20.14 28.54
C LEU A 63 -40.98 19.25 27.82
N ALA A 64 -39.83 19.79 27.41
CA ALA A 64 -38.77 19.04 26.75
C ALA A 64 -38.18 17.95 27.65
N LEU A 65 -37.97 18.24 28.94
CA LEU A 65 -37.46 17.27 29.90
C LEU A 65 -38.47 16.14 30.17
N THR A 66 -39.76 16.46 30.28
CA THR A 66 -40.81 15.46 30.45
C THR A 66 -40.92 14.55 29.23
N VAL A 67 -40.89 15.11 28.01
CA VAL A 67 -40.88 14.31 26.78
C VAL A 67 -39.65 13.39 26.74
N PHE A 68 -38.47 13.91 27.06
CA PHE A 68 -37.23 13.11 27.10
C PHE A 68 -37.32 11.94 28.09
N ILE A 69 -37.78 12.18 29.31
CA ILE A 69 -37.94 11.13 30.33
C ILE A 69 -38.98 10.09 29.91
N CYS A 70 -40.12 10.52 29.36
CA CYS A 70 -41.14 9.60 28.86
C CYS A 70 -40.62 8.74 27.70
N THR A 71 -39.83 9.30 26.78
CA THR A 71 -39.20 8.53 25.70
C THR A 71 -38.18 7.53 26.24
N LEU A 72 -37.37 7.91 27.23
CA LEU A 72 -36.37 7.03 27.83
C LEU A 72 -37.03 5.82 28.53
N ILE A 73 -38.11 6.06 29.29
CA ILE A 73 -38.88 5.00 29.96
C ILE A 73 -39.56 4.09 28.92
N TYR A 74 -40.08 4.65 27.83
CA TYR A 74 -40.67 3.89 26.74
C TYR A 74 -39.63 2.97 26.07
N PHE A 75 -38.45 3.50 25.72
CA PHE A 75 -37.37 2.71 25.13
C PHE A 75 -36.83 1.65 26.08
N GLN A 76 -36.71 1.94 27.38
CA GLN A 76 -36.27 0.95 28.37
C GLN A 76 -37.28 -0.19 28.53
N LYS A 77 -38.59 0.11 28.51
CA LYS A 77 -39.64 -0.92 28.51
C LYS A 77 -39.64 -1.77 27.24
N GLN A 78 -39.34 -1.18 26.08
CA GLN A 78 -39.21 -1.94 24.83
C GLN A 78 -37.95 -2.83 24.85
N LEU A 79 -36.82 -2.33 25.36
CA LEU A 79 -35.57 -3.10 25.51
C LEU A 79 -35.70 -4.30 26.46
N VAL A 80 -36.43 -4.15 27.57
CA VAL A 80 -36.63 -5.22 28.56
C VAL A 80 -37.66 -6.26 28.07
N ASN A 81 -38.56 -5.89 27.16
CA ASN A 81 -39.57 -6.79 26.58
C ASN A 81 -39.17 -7.37 25.21
N LEU A 82 -37.96 -7.11 24.72
CA LEU A 82 -37.45 -7.79 23.53
C LEU A 82 -37.29 -9.29 23.87
N PRO A 83 -38.00 -10.19 23.19
CA PRO A 83 -37.78 -11.62 23.36
C PRO A 83 -36.37 -11.90 22.86
N LEU A 84 -35.42 -12.12 23.78
CA LEU A 84 -34.11 -12.66 23.44
C LEU A 84 -34.35 -14.01 22.76
N PRO A 85 -34.10 -14.15 21.44
CA PRO A 85 -34.12 -15.46 20.85
C PRO A 85 -32.92 -16.18 21.45
N ARG A 86 -33.20 -17.20 22.27
CA ARG A 86 -32.23 -18.22 22.64
C ARG A 86 -31.93 -18.98 21.34
N ILE A 87 -31.01 -18.44 20.54
CA ILE A 87 -30.51 -19.12 19.36
C ILE A 87 -29.64 -20.26 19.88
N HIS A 88 -30.25 -21.43 20.04
CA HIS A 88 -29.52 -22.68 19.98
C HIS A 88 -28.84 -22.71 18.60
N SER A 89 -27.54 -22.49 18.60
CA SER A 89 -26.67 -22.77 17.46
C SER A 89 -26.70 -24.28 17.20
N THR A 90 -27.68 -24.76 16.45
CA THR A 90 -27.56 -25.97 15.64
C THR A 90 -26.89 -25.61 14.32
N LEU A 91 -25.70 -25.02 14.39
CA LEU A 91 -24.66 -25.33 13.42
C LEU A 91 -24.11 -26.67 13.85
N THR A 92 -24.69 -27.72 13.28
CA THR A 92 -24.07 -29.04 13.20
C THR A 92 -22.64 -28.81 12.71
N SER A 93 -21.72 -28.85 13.65
CA SER A 93 -20.33 -29.23 13.45
C SER A 93 -20.36 -30.57 12.73
N THR A 94 -20.51 -30.54 11.41
CA THR A 94 -19.88 -31.53 10.57
C THR A 94 -18.40 -31.27 10.77
N THR A 95 -17.83 -31.97 11.74
CA THR A 95 -16.43 -32.35 11.75
C THR A 95 -16.17 -33.05 10.43
N SER A 96 -15.96 -32.27 9.37
CA SER A 96 -15.19 -32.74 8.26
C SER A 96 -13.80 -32.91 8.84
N THR A 97 -13.41 -34.15 9.08
CA THR A 97 -12.03 -34.60 9.08
C THR A 97 -11.43 -34.28 7.70
N ILE A 98 -11.27 -32.99 7.41
CA ILE A 98 -10.38 -32.50 6.36
C ILE A 98 -9.01 -32.73 6.98
N GLY A 99 -8.30 -33.73 6.45
CA GLY A 99 -6.95 -34.05 6.89
C GLY A 99 -6.13 -32.78 7.00
N ASN A 100 -5.35 -32.67 8.08
CA ASN A 100 -4.28 -31.69 8.20
C ASN A 100 -3.59 -31.58 6.84
N PRO A 101 -3.68 -30.44 6.12
CA PRO A 101 -2.87 -30.24 4.94
C PRO A 101 -1.45 -29.92 5.43
N SER A 102 -0.76 -30.94 5.94
CA SER A 102 0.69 -30.95 6.05
C SER A 102 1.23 -30.84 4.64
N ASN A 103 1.80 -29.68 4.30
CA ASN A 103 2.98 -29.52 3.44
C ASN A 103 3.19 -28.05 3.01
N VAL A 104 3.10 -27.12 3.97
CA VAL A 104 4.10 -26.05 4.13
C VAL A 104 4.09 -25.69 5.62
N ASP A 105 5.15 -26.02 6.36
CA ASP A 105 5.23 -25.67 7.77
C ASP A 105 5.50 -24.16 7.89
N THR A 106 4.46 -23.40 8.22
CA THR A 106 4.63 -22.04 8.77
C THR A 106 5.72 -22.11 9.85
N PRO A 107 6.72 -21.22 9.85
CA PRO A 107 7.76 -21.28 10.86
C PRO A 107 7.16 -21.29 12.27
N LEU A 108 7.69 -22.14 13.15
CA LEU A 108 7.31 -22.19 14.56
C LEU A 108 8.48 -21.71 15.41
N ASN A 109 8.18 -21.12 16.55
CA ASN A 109 9.18 -20.87 17.58
C ASN A 109 9.69 -22.22 18.14
N GLU A 110 10.82 -22.21 18.83
CA GLU A 110 11.37 -23.41 19.48
C GLU A 110 10.39 -24.04 20.49
N ASP A 111 9.53 -23.22 21.09
CA ASP A 111 8.47 -23.65 22.02
C ASP A 111 7.20 -24.17 21.31
N GLY A 112 7.20 -24.23 19.98
CA GLY A 112 6.08 -24.67 19.16
C GLY A 112 4.99 -23.63 18.91
N THR A 113 5.14 -22.40 19.41
CA THR A 113 4.17 -21.33 19.17
C THR A 113 4.29 -20.79 17.74
N LYS A 114 3.15 -20.34 17.17
CA LYS A 114 3.13 -19.74 15.82
C LYS A 114 3.91 -18.44 15.80
N THR A 115 4.83 -18.31 14.84
CA THR A 115 5.58 -17.08 14.60
C THR A 115 4.80 -16.07 13.76
N HIS A 116 3.82 -16.51 12.97
CA HIS A 116 3.05 -15.71 12.03
C HIS A 116 1.53 -15.82 12.24
N ILE A 117 0.80 -14.84 11.69
CA ILE A 117 -0.64 -14.92 11.40
C ILE A 117 -0.80 -15.50 10.00
N GLU A 118 -1.37 -16.69 9.88
CA GLU A 118 -1.59 -17.30 8.57
C GLU A 118 -2.87 -16.78 7.91
N VAL A 119 -2.79 -16.44 6.62
CA VAL A 119 -3.93 -16.06 5.80
C VAL A 119 -4.11 -17.04 4.65
N TYR A 120 -5.36 -17.25 4.26
CA TYR A 120 -5.76 -18.32 3.34
C TYR A 120 -6.63 -17.77 2.21
N SER A 121 -6.42 -18.26 1.00
CA SER A 121 -7.27 -17.88 -0.13
C SER A 121 -8.70 -18.34 0.09
N VAL A 122 -9.65 -17.48 -0.28
CA VAL A 122 -11.08 -17.82 -0.32
C VAL A 122 -11.54 -18.36 -1.68
N SER A 123 -10.72 -18.22 -2.73
CA SER A 123 -11.05 -18.72 -4.08
C SER A 123 -10.38 -20.03 -4.48
N THR A 124 -9.21 -20.36 -3.94
CA THR A 124 -8.51 -21.60 -4.30
C THR A 124 -9.02 -22.78 -3.47
N LYS A 125 -9.13 -23.95 -4.10
CA LYS A 125 -9.63 -25.17 -3.42
C LYS A 125 -8.69 -25.68 -2.33
N ASP A 126 -7.39 -25.50 -2.53
CA ASP A 126 -6.34 -25.84 -1.57
C ASP A 126 -6.04 -24.71 -0.58
N ARG A 127 -6.75 -23.58 -0.71
CA ARG A 127 -6.62 -22.37 0.11
C ARG A 127 -5.26 -21.66 0.00
N LYS A 128 -4.39 -22.10 -0.92
CA LYS A 128 -3.09 -21.47 -1.17
C LYS A 128 -3.25 -20.21 -2.00
N TYR A 129 -2.21 -19.39 -2.05
CA TYR A 129 -2.13 -18.35 -3.06
C TYR A 129 -2.17 -18.93 -4.49
N PHE A 130 -2.47 -18.08 -5.46
CA PHE A 130 -2.47 -18.42 -6.88
C PHE A 130 -1.40 -17.65 -7.65
N HIS A 131 -0.92 -18.24 -8.76
CA HIS A 131 -0.07 -17.53 -9.69
C HIS A 131 -0.88 -16.60 -10.59
N VAL A 132 -0.24 -15.52 -11.03
CA VAL A 132 -0.80 -14.58 -12.00
C VAL A 132 0.02 -14.62 -13.29
N HIS A 133 -0.62 -14.90 -14.42
CA HIS A 133 0.04 -15.07 -15.71
C HIS A 133 -0.38 -14.01 -16.72
N PHE A 134 0.63 -13.40 -17.37
CA PHE A 134 0.44 -12.39 -18.40
C PHE A 134 0.51 -13.03 -19.80
N GLY A 135 -0.42 -13.95 -20.09
CA GLY A 135 -0.49 -14.65 -21.38
C GLY A 135 0.83 -15.35 -21.76
N GLY A 136 1.50 -14.88 -22.82
CA GLY A 136 2.80 -15.40 -23.27
C GLY A 136 3.96 -15.15 -22.29
N HIS A 137 3.76 -14.33 -21.26
CA HIS A 137 4.73 -14.01 -20.22
C HIS A 137 4.38 -14.76 -18.93
N LYS A 138 5.05 -15.90 -18.71
CA LYS A 138 4.94 -16.68 -17.46
C LYS A 138 5.77 -16.11 -16.32
N THR A 139 6.71 -15.23 -16.64
CA THR A 139 7.47 -14.44 -15.68
C THR A 139 6.96 -13.00 -15.76
N ALA A 140 6.80 -12.38 -14.60
CA ALA A 140 6.44 -10.99 -14.37
C ALA A 140 6.54 -10.76 -12.86
N ALA A 141 6.94 -9.59 -12.42
CA ALA A 141 7.20 -9.31 -11.00
C ALA A 141 6.31 -8.16 -10.50
N ASN A 142 6.19 -7.98 -9.17
CA ASN A 142 5.43 -6.87 -8.56
C ASN A 142 3.97 -6.72 -9.05
N THR A 143 3.14 -7.77 -8.93
CA THR A 143 1.79 -7.71 -9.49
C THR A 143 0.82 -6.83 -8.70
N ASN A 144 -0.03 -6.15 -9.47
CA ASN A 144 -1.19 -5.39 -9.06
C ASN A 144 -2.43 -6.07 -9.60
N ILE A 145 -3.49 -6.15 -8.79
CA ILE A 145 -4.77 -6.71 -9.16
C ILE A 145 -5.82 -5.70 -8.70
N ILE A 146 -6.61 -5.14 -9.61
CA ILE A 146 -7.74 -4.27 -9.25
C ILE A 146 -9.03 -4.72 -9.96
N PRO A 147 -10.21 -4.58 -9.35
CA PRO A 147 -11.48 -4.88 -10.02
C PRO A 147 -11.67 -4.08 -11.30
N HIS A 148 -12.12 -4.74 -12.36
CA HIS A 148 -12.50 -4.07 -13.61
C HIS A 148 -13.74 -3.18 -13.37
N PRO A 149 -13.76 -1.93 -13.89
CA PRO A 149 -14.86 -1.00 -13.62
C PRO A 149 -16.23 -1.48 -14.15
N HIS A 150 -16.23 -2.24 -15.25
CA HIS A 150 -17.47 -2.60 -15.96
C HIS A 150 -17.85 -4.09 -15.89
N TRP A 151 -16.90 -4.97 -15.59
CA TRP A 151 -17.10 -6.42 -15.76
C TRP A 151 -16.97 -7.11 -14.41
N ASN A 152 -17.94 -7.97 -14.10
CA ASN A 152 -17.87 -8.81 -12.90
C ASN A 152 -16.81 -9.88 -13.09
N ASP A 153 -16.23 -10.34 -11.99
CA ASP A 153 -15.24 -11.43 -11.93
C ASP A 153 -14.04 -11.24 -12.88
N THR A 154 -13.81 -10.00 -13.29
CA THR A 154 -12.72 -9.59 -14.17
C THR A 154 -11.92 -8.49 -13.49
N PHE A 155 -10.62 -8.56 -13.66
CA PHE A 155 -9.66 -7.71 -12.97
C PHE A 155 -8.72 -7.10 -14.00
N ILE A 156 -8.24 -5.89 -13.75
CA ILE A 156 -7.11 -5.33 -14.48
C ILE A 156 -5.87 -5.72 -13.68
N ILE A 157 -4.96 -6.45 -14.31
CA ILE A 157 -3.68 -6.82 -13.71
C ILE A 157 -2.54 -6.05 -14.35
N VAL A 158 -1.59 -5.60 -13.52
CA VAL A 158 -0.39 -4.86 -13.95
C VAL A 158 0.84 -5.42 -13.26
N ALA A 159 1.93 -5.64 -13.98
CA ALA A 159 3.17 -6.17 -13.40
C ALA A 159 4.40 -5.74 -14.21
N GLN A 160 5.56 -5.74 -13.55
CA GLN A 160 6.83 -5.43 -14.18
C GLN A 160 7.11 -6.44 -15.29
N LYS A 161 7.33 -5.92 -16.50
CA LYS A 161 7.72 -6.76 -17.64
C LYS A 161 9.08 -7.41 -17.36
N PRO A 162 9.25 -8.71 -17.67
CA PRO A 162 10.54 -9.37 -17.56
C PRO A 162 11.64 -8.67 -18.37
N PRO A 163 12.91 -8.79 -17.92
CA PRO A 163 14.06 -8.34 -18.68
C PRO A 163 14.01 -8.84 -20.13
N SER A 164 14.42 -7.97 -21.07
CA SER A 164 14.52 -8.37 -22.47
C SER A 164 15.58 -9.45 -22.63
N LYS A 165 15.35 -10.39 -23.56
CA LYS A 165 16.39 -11.32 -24.02
C LYS A 165 17.48 -10.62 -24.83
N ILE A 166 17.22 -9.38 -25.27
CA ILE A 166 18.21 -8.55 -25.95
C ILE A 166 19.25 -8.10 -24.91
N PRO A 167 20.54 -8.45 -25.08
CA PRO A 167 21.58 -8.06 -24.14
C PRO A 167 21.67 -6.55 -23.99
N ARG A 168 21.89 -6.07 -22.75
CA ARG A 168 22.07 -4.64 -22.42
C ARG A 168 20.89 -3.75 -22.82
N THR A 169 19.67 -4.28 -22.79
CA THR A 169 18.48 -3.42 -22.83
C THR A 169 18.49 -2.48 -21.64
N VAL A 170 18.19 -1.20 -21.89
CA VAL A 170 17.98 -0.19 -20.85
C VAL A 170 16.50 0.04 -20.56
N TRP A 171 15.63 -0.63 -21.34
CA TRP A 171 14.19 -0.39 -21.34
C TRP A 171 13.45 -1.25 -20.33
N PHE A 172 12.71 -0.57 -19.47
CA PHE A 172 11.76 -1.11 -18.52
C PHE A 172 10.35 -0.66 -18.89
N ALA A 173 9.40 -1.52 -18.58
CA ALA A 173 8.00 -1.32 -18.90
C ALA A 173 7.13 -2.17 -17.98
N GLU A 174 5.88 -1.77 -17.83
CA GLU A 174 4.85 -2.53 -17.13
C GLU A 174 3.97 -3.25 -18.17
N LEU A 175 3.54 -4.47 -17.86
CA LEU A 175 2.52 -5.21 -18.61
C LEU A 175 1.14 -4.89 -18.04
N VAL A 176 0.12 -4.86 -18.89
CA VAL A 176 -1.28 -4.71 -18.48
C VAL A 176 -2.21 -5.60 -19.31
N CYS A 177 -3.23 -6.16 -18.68
CA CYS A 177 -4.34 -6.83 -19.36
C CYS A 177 -5.58 -6.93 -18.47
N ASN A 178 -6.72 -7.18 -19.08
CA ASN A 178 -7.87 -7.76 -18.37
C ASN A 178 -7.61 -9.24 -18.10
N ALA A 179 -7.96 -9.71 -16.90
CA ALA A 179 -7.69 -11.06 -16.44
C ALA A 179 -8.86 -11.63 -15.62
N GLN A 180 -8.96 -12.95 -15.62
CA GLN A 180 -9.94 -13.69 -14.83
C GLN A 180 -9.26 -14.81 -14.06
N PHE A 181 -9.82 -15.14 -12.88
CA PHE A 181 -9.38 -16.31 -12.11
C PHE A 181 -10.05 -17.57 -12.65
N ASN A 182 -9.26 -18.58 -12.97
CA ASN A 182 -9.72 -19.86 -13.47
C ASN A 182 -9.75 -20.90 -12.34
N PRO A 183 -10.94 -21.26 -11.80
CA PRO A 183 -11.05 -22.15 -10.64
C PRO A 183 -10.69 -23.61 -10.93
N LYS A 184 -10.48 -23.98 -12.20
CA LYS A 184 -10.09 -25.34 -12.59
C LYS A 184 -8.59 -25.57 -12.42
N ASN A 185 -7.77 -24.58 -12.79
CA ASN A 185 -6.31 -24.65 -12.68
C ASN A 185 -5.76 -23.82 -11.49
N GLY A 186 -6.58 -22.95 -10.88
CA GLY A 186 -6.16 -22.12 -9.76
C GLY A 186 -5.24 -20.97 -10.15
N ILE A 187 -5.35 -20.46 -11.39
CA ILE A 187 -4.48 -19.40 -11.94
C ILE A 187 -5.33 -18.19 -12.33
N MET A 188 -4.83 -16.98 -12.07
CA MET A 188 -5.37 -15.75 -12.66
C MET A 188 -4.60 -15.44 -13.95
N GLU A 189 -5.30 -15.33 -15.07
CA GLU A 189 -4.66 -15.18 -16.39
C GLU A 189 -5.36 -14.13 -17.26
N CYS A 190 -4.59 -13.48 -18.12
CA CYS A 190 -5.15 -12.54 -19.09
C CYS A 190 -6.18 -13.23 -20.00
N ILE A 191 -7.31 -12.56 -20.25
CA ILE A 191 -8.32 -13.00 -21.23
C ILE A 191 -8.01 -12.53 -22.65
N GLU A 192 -7.03 -11.63 -22.79
CA GLU A 192 -6.50 -11.10 -24.04
C GLU A 192 -4.96 -10.99 -23.96
N PRO A 193 -4.23 -10.93 -25.10
CA PRO A 193 -2.78 -10.72 -25.05
C PRO A 193 -2.41 -9.46 -24.25
N PRO A 194 -1.42 -9.52 -23.34
CA PRO A 194 -1.05 -8.35 -22.55
C PRO A 194 -0.44 -7.25 -23.42
N ALA A 195 -0.75 -6.01 -23.07
CA ALA A 195 -0.14 -4.82 -23.66
C ALA A 195 0.99 -4.28 -22.78
N ILE A 196 1.82 -3.41 -23.35
CA ILE A 196 2.67 -2.52 -22.56
C ILE A 196 1.78 -1.41 -22.00
N LEU A 197 1.81 -1.19 -20.69
CA LEU A 197 1.13 -0.05 -20.08
C LEU A 197 1.79 1.23 -20.60
N PRO A 198 1.04 2.16 -21.22
CA PRO A 198 1.59 3.29 -21.98
C PRO A 198 2.06 4.45 -21.08
N ILE A 199 2.82 4.15 -20.03
CA ILE A 199 3.50 5.17 -19.23
C ILE A 199 4.71 5.69 -20.04
N ALA A 200 4.79 7.00 -20.21
CA ALA A 200 5.91 7.62 -20.91
C ALA A 200 7.21 7.43 -20.13
N ALA A 201 8.27 6.99 -20.82
CA ALA A 201 9.61 6.99 -20.25
C ALA A 201 10.06 8.42 -20.00
N THR A 202 10.63 8.69 -18.82
CA THR A 202 11.20 9.98 -18.48
C THR A 202 12.73 9.91 -18.60
N THR A 203 13.34 11.05 -18.93
CA THR A 203 14.80 11.19 -18.98
C THR A 203 15.19 12.44 -18.22
N GLY A 204 15.97 12.28 -17.16
CA GLY A 204 16.49 13.38 -16.36
C GLY A 204 18.01 13.38 -16.32
N ASP A 205 18.58 14.53 -15.98
CA ASP A 205 20.03 14.74 -15.84
C ASP A 205 20.49 14.64 -14.37
N ARG A 206 19.67 14.03 -13.51
CA ARG A 206 19.95 13.91 -12.07
C ARG A 206 20.83 12.71 -11.71
N CYS A 207 20.97 11.75 -12.62
CA CYS A 207 21.86 10.60 -12.47
C CYS A 207 23.29 10.94 -12.88
N ASN A 208 23.91 11.89 -12.16
CA ASN A 208 25.25 12.38 -12.45
C ASN A 208 26.19 12.24 -11.24
N GLY A 209 27.31 11.56 -11.44
CA GLY A 209 28.39 11.34 -10.49
C GLY A 209 28.47 9.91 -9.92
N GLY A 210 29.65 9.30 -10.03
CA GLY A 210 30.07 8.20 -9.15
C GLY A 210 29.19 6.95 -9.22
N LYS A 211 28.63 6.54 -8.08
CA LYS A 211 27.92 5.26 -7.95
C LYS A 211 26.49 5.28 -8.49
N ILE A 212 25.93 6.43 -8.87
CA ILE A 212 24.53 6.55 -9.30
C ILE A 212 24.38 6.66 -10.82
N ASP A 213 25.49 6.81 -11.56
CA ASP A 213 25.49 6.97 -13.02
C ASP A 213 24.81 5.81 -13.75
N TYR A 214 24.90 4.59 -13.22
CA TYR A 214 24.31 3.42 -13.86
C TYR A 214 22.77 3.49 -13.92
N PHE A 215 22.12 4.25 -13.04
CA PHE A 215 20.67 4.44 -13.07
C PHE A 215 20.19 5.23 -14.29
N SER A 216 21.09 5.93 -14.98
CA SER A 216 20.78 6.53 -16.29
C SER A 216 20.37 5.48 -17.34
N ASN A 217 20.75 4.21 -17.13
CA ASN A 217 20.42 3.08 -18.00
C ASN A 217 19.15 2.33 -17.54
N LEU A 218 18.39 2.87 -16.58
CA LEU A 218 17.11 2.30 -16.13
C LEU A 218 15.95 3.12 -16.72
N VAL A 219 15.81 3.09 -18.04
CA VAL A 219 14.87 3.93 -18.79
C VAL A 219 13.46 3.33 -18.78
N GLY A 220 12.46 4.11 -18.37
CA GLY A 220 11.05 3.71 -18.33
C GLY A 220 10.48 3.57 -16.92
N PRO A 221 9.23 3.13 -16.78
CA PRO A 221 8.61 2.88 -15.47
C PRO A 221 9.14 1.59 -14.83
N HIS A 222 9.30 1.64 -13.51
CA HIS A 222 9.74 0.53 -12.67
C HIS A 222 8.83 0.34 -11.46
N ASP A 223 8.64 -0.93 -11.08
CA ASP A 223 7.96 -1.35 -9.85
C ASP A 223 6.61 -0.62 -9.65
N ALA A 224 5.81 -0.51 -10.71
CA ALA A 224 4.56 0.22 -10.66
C ALA A 224 3.56 -0.41 -9.67
N ARG A 225 2.81 0.47 -9.00
CA ARG A 225 1.77 0.12 -8.04
C ARG A 225 0.47 0.77 -8.46
N VAL A 226 -0.53 -0.04 -8.79
CA VAL A 226 -1.87 0.41 -9.19
C VAL A 226 -2.82 0.23 -8.02
N PHE A 227 -3.51 1.30 -7.64
CA PHE A 227 -4.37 1.32 -6.45
C PHE A 227 -5.53 2.28 -6.62
N TYR A 228 -6.59 2.08 -5.84
CA TYR A 228 -7.71 3.02 -5.76
C TYR A 228 -7.48 4.08 -4.69
N GLY A 229 -7.70 5.34 -5.04
CA GLY A 229 -8.10 6.37 -4.07
C GLY A 229 -9.62 6.38 -3.86
N PRO A 230 -10.16 7.32 -3.04
CA PRO A 230 -11.59 7.36 -2.73
C PRO A 230 -12.49 7.42 -3.96
N LYS A 231 -12.04 8.11 -5.01
CA LYS A 231 -12.79 8.32 -6.26
C LYS A 231 -12.14 7.63 -7.47
N ASN A 232 -10.84 7.80 -7.67
CA ASN A 232 -10.15 7.42 -8.90
C ASN A 232 -9.03 6.42 -8.61
N PRO A 233 -8.70 5.52 -9.54
CA PRO A 233 -7.49 4.72 -9.49
C PRO A 233 -6.27 5.53 -9.95
N TYR A 234 -5.12 5.22 -9.38
CA TYR A 234 -3.84 5.82 -9.74
C TYR A 234 -2.79 4.74 -9.92
N VAL A 235 -1.72 5.07 -10.64
CA VAL A 235 -0.48 4.30 -10.67
C VAL A 235 0.64 5.15 -10.10
N ILE A 236 1.41 4.59 -9.15
CA ILE A 236 2.70 5.15 -8.72
C ILE A 236 3.82 4.27 -9.25
N TYR A 237 4.87 4.87 -9.80
CA TYR A 237 5.98 4.13 -10.39
C TYR A 237 7.31 4.88 -10.20
N GLY A 238 8.42 4.16 -10.27
CA GLY A 238 9.76 4.75 -10.34
C GLY A 238 10.13 5.09 -11.78
N SER A 239 10.80 6.21 -12.01
CA SER A 239 11.44 6.52 -13.30
C SER A 239 12.51 7.61 -13.13
N ASN A 240 13.28 7.92 -14.17
CA ASN A 240 14.32 8.95 -14.06
C ASN A 240 13.71 10.30 -13.69
N GLY A 241 14.19 10.91 -12.60
CA GLY A 241 13.65 12.17 -12.08
C GLY A 241 14.11 13.36 -12.89
N ILE A 242 13.19 14.29 -13.16
CA ILE A 242 13.49 15.52 -13.91
C ILE A 242 13.85 16.63 -12.92
N GLN A 243 13.10 16.74 -11.82
CA GLN A 243 13.21 17.84 -10.88
C GLN A 243 13.95 17.47 -9.59
N THR A 244 13.84 16.22 -9.15
CA THR A 244 14.17 15.82 -7.78
C THR A 244 15.40 14.90 -7.69
N ALA A 245 15.19 13.59 -7.62
CA ALA A 245 16.18 12.54 -7.47
C ALA A 245 16.68 12.00 -8.83
N CYS A 246 17.71 11.16 -8.83
CA CYS A 246 18.13 10.44 -10.05
C CYS A 246 17.04 9.47 -10.51
N LEU A 247 16.51 8.66 -9.60
CA LEU A 247 15.26 7.93 -9.79
C LEU A 247 14.21 8.53 -8.86
N ALA A 248 13.17 9.13 -9.44
CA ALA A 248 12.07 9.73 -8.69
C ALA A 248 10.85 8.80 -8.66
N GLN A 249 9.93 9.06 -7.73
CA GLN A 249 8.59 8.48 -7.76
C GLN A 249 7.65 9.40 -8.54
N TRP A 250 6.79 8.79 -9.35
CA TRP A 250 5.83 9.45 -10.20
C TRP A 250 4.42 8.94 -9.90
N ILE A 251 3.41 9.73 -10.19
CA ILE A 251 2.00 9.33 -10.11
C ILE A 251 1.24 9.76 -11.37
N GLU A 252 0.29 8.93 -11.80
CA GLU A 252 -0.60 9.21 -12.93
C GLU A 252 -2.01 8.63 -12.69
N ASP A 253 -3.05 9.27 -13.24
CA ASP A 253 -4.40 8.72 -13.28
C ASP A 253 -4.40 7.46 -14.17
N PHE A 254 -4.64 6.31 -13.54
CA PHE A 254 -4.50 5.01 -14.21
C PHE A 254 -5.50 4.82 -15.35
N ARG A 255 -6.64 5.52 -15.30
CA ARG A 255 -7.71 5.40 -16.30
C ARG A 255 -7.30 5.89 -17.68
N LEU A 256 -6.27 6.73 -17.75
CA LEU A 256 -5.74 7.27 -19.01
C LEU A 256 -4.77 6.30 -19.70
N LEU A 257 -4.38 5.23 -19.01
CA LEU A 257 -3.40 4.26 -19.47
C LEU A 257 -4.02 2.95 -19.97
N VAL A 258 -5.33 2.78 -19.79
CA VAL A 258 -6.08 1.58 -20.16
C VAL A 258 -7.42 1.96 -20.79
N ASP A 259 -8.08 1.03 -21.45
CA ASP A 259 -9.48 1.23 -21.84
C ASP A 259 -10.38 1.17 -20.60
N TRP A 260 -10.50 2.31 -19.93
CA TRP A 260 -11.33 2.45 -18.74
C TRP A 260 -12.82 2.60 -19.08
N GLY A 261 -13.16 2.86 -20.34
CA GLY A 261 -14.48 3.33 -20.75
C GLY A 261 -14.77 4.79 -20.36
N THR A 262 -16.05 5.15 -20.37
CA THR A 262 -16.49 6.53 -20.10
C THR A 262 -16.71 6.76 -18.59
N GLU A 263 -15.95 7.67 -18.00
CA GLU A 263 -16.16 8.21 -16.66
C GLU A 263 -15.85 9.71 -16.69
N GLU A 264 -16.38 10.49 -15.75
CA GLU A 264 -15.97 11.88 -15.62
C GLU A 264 -14.51 11.96 -15.11
N TYR A 265 -13.70 12.76 -15.82
CA TYR A 265 -12.31 13.00 -15.49
C TYR A 265 -12.16 14.43 -14.97
N GLU A 266 -11.49 14.58 -13.83
CA GLU A 266 -11.07 15.89 -13.38
C GLU A 266 -9.78 16.24 -14.11
N GLU A 267 -9.85 17.14 -15.11
CA GLU A 267 -8.74 17.42 -16.03
C GLU A 267 -7.40 17.77 -15.35
N ASN A 268 -7.45 18.27 -14.12
CA ASN A 268 -6.30 18.78 -13.39
C ASN A 268 -5.63 17.76 -12.45
N LYS A 269 -6.14 16.53 -12.32
CA LYS A 269 -5.64 15.56 -11.32
C LYS A 269 -4.76 14.48 -11.96
N PHE A 270 -3.44 14.68 -11.95
CA PHE A 270 -2.44 13.69 -12.37
C PHE A 270 -2.70 13.10 -13.78
N ARG A 271 -3.17 13.92 -14.71
CA ARG A 271 -3.53 13.50 -16.07
C ARG A 271 -2.34 12.94 -16.86
N VAL A 272 -1.14 13.37 -16.52
CA VAL A 272 0.12 12.87 -17.06
C VAL A 272 1.01 12.49 -15.89
N GLY A 273 1.99 11.63 -16.15
CA GLY A 273 3.05 11.31 -15.20
C GLY A 273 3.56 12.56 -14.48
N THR A 274 3.30 12.63 -13.17
CA THR A 274 3.61 13.77 -12.30
C THR A 274 4.64 13.34 -11.26
N GLU A 275 5.78 14.02 -11.22
CA GLU A 275 6.87 13.71 -10.28
C GLU A 275 6.46 14.09 -8.85
N LEU A 276 6.53 13.15 -7.92
CA LEU A 276 6.17 13.37 -6.52
C LEU A 276 7.34 14.00 -5.76
N HIS A 277 7.10 15.18 -5.18
CA HIS A 277 8.09 15.87 -4.36
C HIS A 277 8.11 15.33 -2.92
N ARG A 278 9.15 15.69 -2.19
CA ARG A 278 9.36 15.34 -0.78
C ARG A 278 9.40 16.61 0.07
N PRO A 279 8.87 16.59 1.31
CA PRO A 279 8.96 17.73 2.22
C PRO A 279 10.39 18.23 2.37
N GLU A 280 10.53 19.56 2.54
CA GLU A 280 11.80 20.25 2.73
C GLU A 280 12.79 20.19 1.54
N GLY A 281 12.42 19.57 0.41
CA GLY A 281 13.26 19.48 -0.78
C GLY A 281 14.53 18.65 -0.60
N LYS A 282 14.59 17.77 0.41
CA LYS A 282 15.74 16.92 0.71
C LYS A 282 15.57 15.54 0.08
N TYR A 283 16.06 15.37 -1.13
CA TYR A 283 15.89 14.15 -1.90
C TYR A 283 17.01 13.12 -1.66
N MET A 284 16.66 11.84 -1.72
CA MET A 284 17.61 10.74 -1.84
C MET A 284 18.09 10.60 -3.30
N ASP A 285 19.16 9.84 -3.53
CA ASP A 285 19.59 9.52 -4.90
C ASP A 285 18.50 8.74 -5.66
N MET A 286 17.79 7.85 -4.95
CA MET A 286 16.65 7.09 -5.45
C MET A 286 15.49 7.22 -4.46
N GLU A 287 14.40 7.84 -4.92
CA GLU A 287 13.11 7.79 -4.25
C GLU A 287 12.38 6.51 -4.66
N LYS A 288 11.97 5.73 -3.66
CA LYS A 288 11.31 4.45 -3.87
C LYS A 288 10.22 4.23 -2.83
N ASN A 289 9.22 3.44 -3.21
CA ASN A 289 8.20 2.91 -2.32
C ASN A 289 7.32 3.97 -1.63
N PHE A 290 7.13 5.13 -2.26
CA PHE A 290 6.09 6.05 -1.79
C PHE A 290 4.72 5.39 -1.94
N PHE A 291 3.82 5.70 -1.02
CA PHE A 291 2.41 5.34 -1.16
C PHE A 291 1.51 6.52 -0.84
N ALA A 292 0.39 6.60 -1.55
CA ALA A 292 -0.65 7.58 -1.30
C ALA A 292 -1.64 7.10 -0.23
N PHE A 293 -2.20 8.04 0.52
CA PHE A 293 -3.34 7.83 1.41
C PHE A 293 -4.23 9.07 1.46
N TRP A 294 -5.46 8.92 1.97
CA TRP A 294 -6.45 9.98 1.98
C TRP A 294 -7.09 10.18 3.35
N ASP A 295 -7.37 11.43 3.68
CA ASP A 295 -8.21 11.75 4.82
C ASP A 295 -9.72 11.56 4.50
N LYS A 296 -10.58 11.80 5.49
CA LYS A 296 -12.04 11.67 5.34
C LYS A 296 -12.64 12.66 4.34
N ASP A 297 -11.96 13.79 4.12
CA ASP A 297 -12.41 14.87 3.24
C ASP A 297 -11.89 14.65 1.81
N GLY A 298 -11.12 13.59 1.58
CA GLY A 298 -10.58 13.20 0.29
C GLY A 298 -9.31 13.95 -0.10
N ASN A 299 -8.64 14.65 0.83
CA ASN A 299 -7.33 15.23 0.58
C ASN A 299 -6.30 14.11 0.48
N MET A 300 -5.41 14.22 -0.50
CA MET A 300 -4.36 13.25 -0.75
C MET A 300 -3.08 13.61 0.00
N TYR A 301 -2.43 12.58 0.52
CA TYR A 301 -1.15 12.64 1.20
C TYR A 301 -0.24 11.54 0.63
N THR A 302 1.06 11.78 0.68
CA THR A 302 2.07 10.76 0.37
C THR A 302 2.86 10.46 1.63
N HIS A 303 3.11 9.18 1.85
CA HIS A 303 4.00 8.69 2.90
C HIS A 303 5.33 8.27 2.28
N TYR A 304 6.42 8.77 2.85
CA TYR A 304 7.76 8.68 2.26
C TYR A 304 8.66 7.69 2.98
N ASP A 305 8.70 7.78 4.32
CA ASP A 305 9.48 6.89 5.17
C ASP A 305 8.61 6.33 6.28
N ILE A 306 8.80 5.05 6.61
CA ILE A 306 8.25 4.43 7.81
C ILE A 306 9.28 4.31 8.94
N HIS A 307 10.58 4.28 8.62
CA HIS A 307 11.67 4.05 9.54
C HIS A 307 12.94 4.79 9.07
N PRO A 308 13.76 5.38 9.97
CA PRO A 308 13.68 5.33 11.44
C PRO A 308 12.63 6.25 12.06
N LYS A 309 12.09 7.19 11.27
CA LYS A 309 10.94 8.02 11.64
C LYS A 309 9.96 8.02 10.49
N ARG A 310 8.69 8.25 10.79
CA ARG A 310 7.69 8.50 9.76
C ARG A 310 7.94 9.85 9.10
N VAL A 311 7.67 9.94 7.81
CA VAL A 311 7.63 11.20 7.04
C VAL A 311 6.43 11.13 6.11
N PHE A 312 5.54 12.11 6.19
CA PHE A 312 4.37 12.20 5.32
C PHE A 312 3.87 13.63 5.20
N ALA A 313 3.33 13.98 4.05
CA ALA A 313 2.84 15.33 3.77
C ALA A 313 1.67 15.32 2.80
N LYS A 314 0.91 16.41 2.83
CA LYS A 314 -0.15 16.67 1.85
C LYS A 314 0.48 16.89 0.48
N VAL A 315 -0.12 16.31 -0.56
CA VAL A 315 0.33 16.42 -1.95
C VAL A 315 -0.71 17.15 -2.77
N GLU A 316 -0.24 18.10 -3.56
CA GLU A 316 -1.05 18.82 -4.54
C GLU A 316 -0.99 18.13 -5.91
N HIS A 317 -1.91 18.48 -6.82
CA HIS A 317 -2.05 17.76 -8.09
C HIS A 317 -0.91 17.97 -9.09
N ASP A 318 -0.02 18.93 -8.83
CA ASP A 318 1.20 19.16 -9.58
C ASP A 318 2.41 18.40 -9.00
N GLY A 319 2.19 17.57 -7.97
CA GLY A 319 3.22 16.78 -7.31
C GLY A 319 3.98 17.53 -6.21
N THR A 320 3.74 18.84 -6.03
CA THR A 320 4.31 19.62 -4.94
C THR A 320 3.69 19.24 -3.60
N VAL A 321 4.40 19.52 -2.51
CA VAL A 321 4.05 18.99 -1.19
C VAL A 321 4.18 20.03 -0.10
N GLY A 322 3.34 19.89 0.92
CA GLY A 322 3.39 20.71 2.12
C GLY A 322 4.55 20.34 3.07
N PRO A 323 4.58 20.92 4.28
CA PRO A 323 5.54 20.52 5.30
C PRO A 323 5.32 19.07 5.75
N ASP A 324 6.36 18.45 6.33
CA ASP A 324 6.23 17.16 6.99
C ASP A 324 5.27 17.26 8.18
N LEU A 325 4.25 16.39 8.19
CA LEU A 325 3.21 16.34 9.22
C LEU A 325 3.49 15.28 10.29
N ALA A 326 4.46 14.38 10.06
CA ALA A 326 4.82 13.34 11.02
C ALA A 326 5.21 13.87 12.42
N PRO A 327 5.87 15.03 12.58
CA PRO A 327 6.16 15.58 13.91
C PRO A 327 4.92 15.82 14.79
N LEU A 328 3.74 16.02 14.18
CA LEU A 328 2.49 16.20 14.92
C LEU A 328 2.00 14.90 15.59
N ALA A 329 2.39 13.74 15.07
CA ALA A 329 2.06 12.42 15.61
C ALA A 329 3.20 11.78 16.41
N GLU A 330 4.43 12.30 16.30
CA GLU A 330 5.65 11.74 16.93
C GLU A 330 5.49 11.37 18.42
N PRO A 331 4.85 12.18 19.29
CA PRO A 331 4.75 11.86 20.71
C PRO A 331 4.04 10.53 21.03
N LEU A 332 3.11 10.10 20.16
CA LEU A 332 2.41 8.82 20.28
C LEU A 332 3.06 7.74 19.41
N ASP A 333 3.41 8.09 18.17
CA ASP A 333 4.00 7.17 17.21
C ASP A 333 5.33 6.60 17.70
N SER A 334 6.20 7.42 18.29
CA SER A 334 7.50 6.96 18.78
C SER A 334 7.39 5.88 19.86
N LYS A 335 6.41 5.99 20.76
CA LYS A 335 6.14 4.98 21.80
C LYS A 335 5.58 3.70 21.21
N CYS A 336 4.57 3.85 20.35
CA CYS A 336 3.95 2.75 19.61
C CYS A 336 4.99 1.95 18.84
N MET A 337 5.78 2.64 18.00
CA MET A 337 6.81 2.03 17.17
C MET A 337 7.93 1.39 18.00
N ALA A 338 8.38 2.03 19.09
CA ALA A 338 9.41 1.44 19.96
C ALA A 338 8.99 0.11 20.60
N VAL A 339 7.69 -0.05 20.90
CA VAL A 339 7.15 -1.26 21.51
C VAL A 339 6.78 -2.32 20.47
N ARG A 340 6.25 -1.90 19.32
CA ARG A 340 5.54 -2.81 18.39
C ARG A 340 6.26 -3.07 17.07
N MET A 341 7.18 -2.19 16.63
CA MET A 341 7.92 -2.46 15.38
C MET A 341 8.84 -3.66 15.56
N PRO A 342 9.01 -4.50 14.52
CA PRO A 342 10.02 -5.55 14.55
C PRO A 342 11.41 -4.93 14.73
N LYS A 343 12.18 -5.52 15.64
CA LYS A 343 13.50 -5.03 16.01
C LYS A 343 14.52 -5.45 14.96
N LEU A 344 15.27 -4.49 14.45
CA LEU A 344 16.42 -4.74 13.58
C LEU A 344 17.61 -5.13 14.47
N VAL A 345 18.09 -6.36 14.35
CA VAL A 345 19.29 -6.86 15.05
C VAL A 345 20.54 -6.46 14.29
N ASN A 346 20.50 -6.54 12.96
CA ASN A 346 21.58 -6.18 12.07
C ASN A 346 21.13 -5.16 11.02
N THR A 347 21.28 -3.88 11.36
CA THR A 347 20.86 -2.74 10.51
C THR A 347 21.58 -2.61 9.17
N LYS A 348 22.58 -3.46 8.89
CA LYS A 348 23.25 -3.53 7.57
C LYS A 348 22.58 -4.52 6.61
N GLN A 349 21.83 -5.48 7.15
CA GLN A 349 21.20 -6.57 6.39
C GLN A 349 19.68 -6.61 6.60
N GLU A 350 19.17 -5.87 7.58
CA GLU A 350 17.77 -5.85 7.97
C GLU A 350 17.21 -4.43 7.91
N HIS A 351 16.02 -4.30 7.34
CA HIS A 351 15.38 -3.02 7.06
C HIS A 351 13.86 -3.13 7.21
N LEU A 352 13.21 -2.01 7.53
CA LEU A 352 11.75 -1.90 7.46
C LEU A 352 11.36 -1.20 6.16
N HIS A 353 10.63 -1.91 5.31
CA HIS A 353 10.25 -1.45 3.98
C HIS A 353 8.75 -1.16 3.96
N GLN A 354 8.37 0.06 3.60
CA GLN A 354 7.07 0.26 2.98
C GLN A 354 7.18 -0.13 1.51
N ALA A 355 6.11 -0.66 0.92
CA ALA A 355 6.04 -0.97 -0.51
C ALA A 355 4.58 -1.12 -0.97
N THR A 356 3.69 -1.60 -0.09
CA THR A 356 2.26 -1.73 -0.41
C THR A 356 1.57 -0.37 -0.40
N ASN A 357 0.57 -0.16 -1.26
CA ASN A 357 -0.33 1.00 -1.19
C ASN A 357 -1.15 1.02 0.12
N SER A 358 -1.99 2.04 0.32
CA SER A 358 -2.94 2.09 1.45
C SER A 358 -4.37 1.81 1.02
N LEU A 359 -5.21 1.42 1.99
CA LEU A 359 -6.67 1.33 1.88
C LEU A 359 -7.30 1.84 3.18
N SER A 360 -8.57 2.21 3.15
CA SER A 360 -9.35 2.47 4.37
C SER A 360 -10.26 1.30 4.73
N ILE A 361 -10.42 1.05 6.02
CA ILE A 361 -11.24 -0.04 6.53
C ILE A 361 -12.09 0.40 7.72
N THR A 362 -13.35 0.01 7.71
CA THR A 362 -14.24 0.10 8.88
C THR A 362 -14.16 -1.18 9.70
N MET A 363 -13.89 -1.05 11.00
CA MET A 363 -13.69 -2.16 11.95
C MET A 363 -14.99 -2.82 12.42
N CYS A 364 -15.93 -3.04 11.50
CA CYS A 364 -17.09 -3.90 11.69
C CYS A 364 -17.41 -4.63 10.38
N LYS A 365 -18.34 -5.60 10.45
CA LYS A 365 -18.77 -6.38 9.29
C LYS A 365 -19.88 -5.63 8.56
N ARG A 366 -19.75 -5.43 7.25
CA ARG A 366 -20.77 -4.84 6.38
C ARG A 366 -22.10 -5.58 6.48
N ALA A 367 -22.06 -6.92 6.62
CA ALA A 367 -23.27 -7.74 6.77
C ALA A 367 -24.04 -7.48 8.09
N ASP A 368 -23.43 -6.81 9.08
CA ASP A 368 -24.13 -6.40 10.30
C ASP A 368 -24.97 -5.15 10.02
N PRO A 369 -26.31 -5.19 10.20
CA PRO A 369 -27.18 -4.04 9.93
C PRO A 369 -26.90 -2.82 10.83
N ASN A 370 -26.18 -3.00 11.93
CA ASN A 370 -25.77 -1.90 12.82
C ASN A 370 -24.39 -1.32 12.46
N CYS A 371 -23.66 -1.95 11.54
CA CYS A 371 -22.34 -1.49 11.14
C CYS A 371 -22.47 -0.25 10.25
N LYS A 372 -21.96 0.87 10.76
CA LYS A 372 -21.84 2.14 10.03
C LYS A 372 -20.40 2.59 10.03
N ALA A 373 -19.95 3.06 8.88
CA ALA A 373 -18.65 3.70 8.77
C ALA A 373 -18.72 5.07 9.48
N GLU A 374 -17.95 5.19 10.54
CA GLU A 374 -17.82 6.38 11.37
C GLU A 374 -16.34 6.70 11.56
N GLU A 375 -16.03 7.93 11.94
CA GLU A 375 -14.64 8.36 12.20
C GLU A 375 -13.98 7.53 13.30
N SER A 376 -14.76 7.09 14.30
CA SER A 376 -14.29 6.31 15.45
C SER A 376 -13.91 4.87 15.12
N ASN A 377 -14.36 4.35 13.98
CA ASN A 377 -14.17 2.94 13.59
C ASN A 377 -13.61 2.76 12.18
N THR A 378 -13.25 3.85 11.48
CA THR A 378 -12.71 3.79 10.12
C THR A 378 -11.29 4.34 10.08
N PHE A 379 -10.36 3.51 9.61
CA PHE A 379 -8.93 3.77 9.68
C PHE A 379 -8.26 3.56 8.32
N VAL A 380 -7.09 4.16 8.13
CA VAL A 380 -6.21 3.81 7.01
C VAL A 380 -5.29 2.69 7.48
N PHE A 381 -5.05 1.70 6.61
CA PHE A 381 -4.09 0.65 6.89
C PHE A 381 -3.12 0.43 5.73
N ILE A 382 -1.95 -0.09 6.08
CA ILE A 382 -0.88 -0.46 5.16
C ILE A 382 -0.30 -1.81 5.54
N LEU A 383 0.39 -2.43 4.58
CA LEU A 383 1.31 -3.54 4.84
C LEU A 383 2.75 -3.05 4.65
N PHE A 384 3.51 -3.01 5.73
CA PHE A 384 4.96 -2.77 5.69
C PHE A 384 5.69 -4.08 5.97
N GLN A 385 6.94 -4.21 5.56
CA GLN A 385 7.66 -5.48 5.55
C GLN A 385 8.94 -5.34 6.35
N TYR A 386 9.17 -6.27 7.27
CA TYR A 386 10.53 -6.53 7.75
C TYR A 386 11.26 -7.27 6.63
N LYS A 387 12.32 -6.66 6.11
CA LYS A 387 13.20 -7.25 5.10
C LYS A 387 14.49 -7.70 5.77
N SER A 388 14.86 -8.96 5.60
CA SER A 388 16.22 -9.44 5.81
C SER A 388 16.90 -9.72 4.48
N TYR A 389 18.21 -9.55 4.40
CA TYR A 389 19.00 -9.83 3.21
C TYR A 389 20.32 -10.52 3.60
N PHE A 390 20.34 -11.84 3.43
CA PHE A 390 21.47 -12.70 3.78
C PHE A 390 21.85 -13.56 2.58
N ASP A 391 23.14 -13.76 2.37
CA ASP A 391 23.67 -14.57 1.26
C ASP A 391 23.00 -14.27 -0.08
N PHE A 392 22.88 -12.97 -0.41
CA PHE A 392 22.29 -12.46 -1.65
C PHE A 392 20.80 -12.76 -1.88
N HIS A 393 20.08 -13.24 -0.85
CA HIS A 393 18.66 -13.51 -0.93
C HIS A 393 17.90 -12.73 0.15
N GLY A 394 16.77 -12.16 -0.27
CA GLY A 394 15.90 -11.36 0.57
C GLY A 394 14.73 -12.17 1.09
N GLN A 395 14.36 -11.96 2.35
CA GLN A 395 13.09 -12.45 2.89
C GLN A 395 12.28 -11.27 3.39
N TYR A 396 10.97 -11.32 3.18
CA TYR A 396 10.07 -10.26 3.56
C TYR A 396 8.97 -10.82 4.44
N GLU A 397 8.76 -10.17 5.59
CA GLU A 397 7.74 -10.53 6.56
C GLU A 397 6.77 -9.35 6.72
N PRO A 398 5.57 -9.40 6.11
CA PRO A 398 4.63 -8.29 6.11
C PRO A 398 3.88 -8.15 7.44
N TYR A 399 3.80 -6.93 7.96
CA TYR A 399 3.05 -6.52 9.15
C TYR A 399 1.95 -5.54 8.76
N VAL A 400 0.84 -5.60 9.50
CA VAL A 400 -0.26 -4.64 9.34
C VAL A 400 0.00 -3.45 10.25
N MET A 401 -0.16 -2.25 9.72
CA MET A 401 -0.23 -1.02 10.51
C MET A 401 -1.55 -0.32 10.22
N ILE A 402 -2.24 0.13 11.27
CA ILE A 402 -3.42 1.00 11.17
C ILE A 402 -3.11 2.36 11.77
N PHE A 403 -3.57 3.42 11.12
CA PHE A 403 -3.45 4.78 11.60
C PHE A 403 -4.73 5.58 11.35
N SER A 404 -4.89 6.66 12.11
CA SER A 404 -6.04 7.54 12.01
C SER A 404 -6.22 8.05 10.58
N GLN A 405 -7.45 8.04 10.06
CA GLN A 405 -7.78 8.70 8.79
C GLN A 405 -7.80 10.24 8.93
N GLN A 406 -7.63 10.77 10.13
CA GLN A 406 -7.62 12.20 10.42
C GLN A 406 -6.28 12.67 10.97
N PRO A 407 -5.89 13.93 10.69
CA PRO A 407 -4.74 14.56 11.35
C PRO A 407 -4.82 14.40 12.88
N PRO A 408 -3.70 14.08 13.55
CA PRO A 408 -2.33 14.08 13.02
C PRO A 408 -1.90 12.76 12.33
N PHE A 409 -2.83 11.86 11.96
CA PHE A 409 -2.55 10.57 11.31
C PHE A 409 -1.69 9.62 12.18
N GLN A 410 -1.90 9.68 13.50
CA GLN A 410 -1.22 8.85 14.48
C GLN A 410 -1.49 7.35 14.29
N ILE A 411 -0.48 6.53 14.59
CA ILE A 411 -0.61 5.07 14.57
C ILE A 411 -1.52 4.63 15.73
N LEU A 412 -2.46 3.75 15.42
CA LEU A 412 -3.40 3.20 16.40
C LEU A 412 -3.08 1.76 16.78
N GLY A 413 -2.41 1.02 15.88
CA GLY A 413 -1.94 -0.32 16.16
C GLY A 413 -1.06 -0.89 15.06
N ILE A 414 -0.28 -1.90 15.44
CA ILE A 414 0.60 -2.68 14.56
C ILE A 414 0.39 -4.16 14.91
N SER A 415 0.32 -5.05 13.92
CA SER A 415 0.17 -6.48 14.19
C SER A 415 1.32 -7.01 15.06
N ASN A 416 1.01 -7.88 16.03
CA ASN A 416 2.04 -8.43 16.93
C ASN A 416 2.97 -9.41 16.21
N LYS A 417 2.48 -9.98 15.10
CA LYS A 417 3.18 -10.96 14.27
C LYS A 417 3.08 -10.56 12.80
N PRO A 418 4.05 -10.98 11.96
CA PRO A 418 3.93 -10.85 10.53
C PRO A 418 2.89 -11.84 9.97
N ILE A 419 2.44 -11.58 8.75
CA ILE A 419 1.50 -12.40 8.00
C ILE A 419 2.26 -13.47 7.23
N TRP A 420 1.78 -14.70 7.27
CA TRP A 420 2.20 -15.79 6.42
C TRP A 420 1.13 -16.08 5.37
N ILE A 421 1.47 -15.86 4.10
CA ILE A 421 0.58 -16.16 2.97
C ILE A 421 0.62 -17.67 2.72
N TYR A 422 -0.50 -18.35 2.96
CA TYR A 422 -0.54 -19.80 2.82
C TYR A 422 -0.21 -20.24 1.38
N GLY A 423 0.67 -21.23 1.27
CA GLY A 423 1.29 -21.64 0.01
C GLY A 423 2.72 -21.15 -0.18
N ARG A 424 3.17 -20.08 0.53
CA ARG A 424 4.57 -19.64 0.53
C ARG A 424 5.47 -20.78 1.00
N GLY A 425 6.59 -21.02 0.32
CA GLY A 425 7.52 -22.08 0.71
C GLY A 425 8.17 -21.87 2.09
N GLY A 426 8.29 -22.95 2.87
CA GLY A 426 8.87 -22.96 4.22
C GLY A 426 10.42 -22.91 4.24
N PRO A 427 11.05 -23.09 5.41
CA PRO A 427 12.51 -23.02 5.52
C PRO A 427 13.24 -23.94 4.54
N GLY A 428 14.18 -23.40 3.78
CA GLY A 428 15.00 -24.12 2.81
C GLY A 428 14.41 -24.22 1.41
N THR A 429 13.20 -23.68 1.17
CA THR A 429 12.58 -23.67 -0.16
C THR A 429 12.92 -22.43 -0.98
N GLY A 430 13.49 -21.38 -0.38
CA GLY A 430 13.87 -20.16 -1.09
C GLY A 430 14.89 -20.43 -2.18
N LYS A 431 14.91 -19.61 -3.23
CA LYS A 431 15.81 -19.82 -4.36
C LYS A 431 17.25 -19.58 -3.95
N LYS A 432 18.11 -20.57 -4.19
CA LYS A 432 19.55 -20.44 -3.94
C LYS A 432 20.18 -19.56 -5.02
N PRO A 433 20.96 -18.51 -4.65
CA PRO A 433 21.71 -17.72 -5.61
C PRO A 433 22.66 -18.57 -6.44
N GLN A 434 22.93 -18.12 -7.67
CA GLN A 434 23.93 -18.78 -8.51
C GLN A 434 25.33 -18.59 -7.92
N GLY A 435 26.18 -19.61 -8.03
CA GLY A 435 27.55 -19.55 -7.50
C GLY A 435 27.68 -19.72 -5.99
N LEU A 436 26.58 -20.00 -5.27
CA LEU A 436 26.62 -20.29 -3.84
C LEU A 436 27.51 -21.52 -3.56
N GLY A 437 28.46 -21.36 -2.63
CA GLY A 437 29.38 -22.44 -2.26
C GLY A 437 28.66 -23.65 -1.64
N LYS A 438 29.29 -24.83 -1.69
CA LYS A 438 28.69 -26.07 -1.20
C LYS A 438 28.30 -26.02 0.28
N LYS A 439 29.05 -25.28 1.10
CA LYS A 439 28.80 -25.18 2.55
C LYS A 439 27.60 -24.29 2.84
N GLU A 440 27.50 -23.18 2.14
CA GLU A 440 26.41 -22.21 2.19
C GLU A 440 25.12 -22.88 1.68
N ALA A 441 25.18 -23.57 0.54
CA ALA A 441 24.05 -24.30 -0.02
C ALA A 441 23.52 -25.41 0.90
N ALA A 442 24.38 -26.02 1.72
CA ALA A 442 24.01 -27.04 2.71
C ALA A 442 23.34 -26.45 3.97
N ARG A 443 23.56 -25.16 4.25
CA ARG A 443 22.95 -24.43 5.38
C ARG A 443 21.77 -23.56 4.96
N TRP A 444 21.31 -23.71 3.72
CA TRP A 444 20.23 -22.91 3.18
C TRP A 444 18.90 -23.22 3.87
N THR A 445 18.46 -22.30 4.72
CA THR A 445 17.21 -22.39 5.47
C THR A 445 16.24 -21.27 5.12
N GLN A 446 16.56 -20.44 4.12
CA GLN A 446 15.70 -19.34 3.71
C GLN A 446 14.40 -19.86 3.07
N THR A 447 13.30 -19.19 3.38
CA THR A 447 11.97 -19.34 2.79
C THR A 447 11.92 -18.66 1.42
N GLU A 448 10.85 -18.88 0.68
CA GLU A 448 10.58 -18.18 -0.58
C GLU A 448 10.61 -16.64 -0.39
N MET A 449 11.32 -15.93 -1.28
CA MET A 449 11.27 -14.48 -1.35
C MET A 449 9.90 -14.04 -1.87
N LEU A 450 8.98 -13.75 -0.96
CA LEU A 450 7.64 -13.26 -1.28
C LEU A 450 7.50 -11.85 -0.74
N TYR A 451 7.40 -10.85 -1.62
CA TYR A 451 7.25 -9.45 -1.22
C TYR A 451 5.89 -8.89 -1.67
N VAL A 452 5.13 -8.35 -0.71
CA VAL A 452 3.80 -7.77 -0.99
C VAL A 452 3.95 -6.36 -1.55
N THR A 453 3.38 -6.12 -2.74
CA THR A 453 3.51 -4.84 -3.47
C THR A 453 2.22 -4.09 -3.61
N SER A 454 1.08 -4.79 -3.58
CA SER A 454 -0.20 -4.17 -3.84
C SER A 454 -1.32 -4.79 -3.01
N MET A 455 -2.34 -3.99 -2.76
CA MET A 455 -3.60 -4.45 -2.23
C MET A 455 -4.79 -3.69 -2.81
N SER A 456 -5.89 -4.39 -3.01
CA SER A 456 -7.15 -3.81 -3.46
C SER A 456 -8.32 -4.61 -2.92
N TRP A 457 -9.47 -3.96 -2.75
CA TRP A 457 -10.70 -4.70 -2.50
C TRP A 457 -11.09 -5.49 -3.75
N LYS A 458 -11.50 -6.75 -3.58
CA LYS A 458 -11.84 -7.64 -4.69
C LYS A 458 -13.16 -7.29 -5.37
N GLU A 459 -14.11 -6.74 -4.64
CA GLU A 459 -15.46 -6.48 -5.16
C GLU A 459 -15.45 -5.27 -6.11
N ARG A 460 -16.13 -5.40 -7.26
CA ARG A 460 -16.30 -4.30 -8.21
C ARG A 460 -16.99 -3.11 -7.53
N GLY A 461 -16.44 -1.91 -7.76
CA GLY A 461 -16.94 -0.67 -7.17
C GLY A 461 -16.50 -0.44 -5.72
N ARG A 462 -15.84 -1.42 -5.09
CA ARG A 462 -15.15 -1.25 -3.80
C ARG A 462 -13.81 -0.57 -4.07
N LYS A 463 -13.79 0.77 -4.00
CA LYS A 463 -12.64 1.61 -4.35
C LYS A 463 -11.57 1.64 -3.24
N TYR A 464 -11.53 2.70 -2.42
CA TYR A 464 -10.55 2.83 -1.34
C TYR A 464 -11.00 2.17 -0.02
N HIS A 465 -12.31 2.08 0.19
CA HIS A 465 -12.91 1.75 1.48
C HIS A 465 -13.59 0.38 1.50
N GLY A 466 -13.30 -0.41 2.53
CA GLY A 466 -13.93 -1.70 2.81
C GLY A 466 -14.21 -1.95 4.30
N PHE A 467 -14.65 -3.17 4.61
CA PHE A 467 -15.12 -3.64 5.92
C PHE A 467 -14.45 -4.98 6.26
N LEU A 468 -14.57 -5.43 7.51
CA LEU A 468 -13.85 -6.63 7.99
C LEU A 468 -14.26 -7.94 7.30
N ASP A 469 -15.46 -8.01 6.72
CA ASP A 469 -15.98 -9.16 5.97
C ASP A 469 -15.84 -9.01 4.45
N ASP A 470 -15.31 -7.89 3.97
CA ASP A 470 -14.98 -7.74 2.54
C ASP A 470 -13.75 -8.59 2.19
N VAL A 471 -13.65 -8.98 0.92
CA VAL A 471 -12.51 -9.73 0.39
C VAL A 471 -11.47 -8.77 -0.19
N LEU A 472 -10.22 -8.99 0.16
CA LEU A 472 -9.05 -8.21 -0.25
C LEU A 472 -8.16 -9.06 -1.15
N PHE A 473 -7.69 -8.52 -2.26
CA PHE A 473 -6.52 -9.05 -2.96
C PHE A 473 -5.24 -8.48 -2.37
N LEU A 474 -4.27 -9.36 -2.14
CA LEU A 474 -2.87 -8.98 -1.98
C LEU A 474 -2.11 -9.47 -3.22
N GLY A 475 -1.45 -8.55 -3.91
CA GLY A 475 -0.54 -8.86 -5.01
C GLY A 475 0.92 -8.81 -4.55
N PHE A 476 1.71 -9.75 -5.03
CA PHE A 476 3.11 -9.89 -4.63
C PHE A 476 3.97 -10.48 -5.76
N GLY A 477 5.27 -10.26 -5.65
CA GLY A 477 6.24 -11.00 -6.46
C GLY A 477 6.89 -12.13 -5.66
N ILE A 478 7.33 -13.14 -6.38
CA ILE A 478 7.99 -14.34 -5.87
C ILE A 478 9.35 -14.45 -6.56
N GLU A 479 10.42 -14.47 -5.77
CA GLU A 479 11.81 -14.66 -6.23
C GLU A 479 12.26 -13.66 -7.31
N ASP A 480 11.68 -12.46 -7.33
CA ASP A 480 11.85 -11.43 -8.36
C ASP A 480 11.59 -11.92 -9.80
N GLU A 481 10.85 -13.02 -9.97
CA GLU A 481 10.66 -13.68 -11.26
C GLU A 481 9.20 -13.88 -11.65
N VAL A 482 8.36 -14.26 -10.68
CA VAL A 482 6.98 -14.65 -10.96
C VAL A 482 5.99 -13.88 -10.09
N ALA A 483 4.80 -13.74 -10.64
CA ALA A 483 3.71 -12.96 -10.10
C ALA A 483 2.77 -13.85 -9.30
N GLY A 484 2.37 -13.39 -8.12
CA GLY A 484 1.44 -14.07 -7.24
C GLY A 484 0.33 -13.16 -6.73
N GLY A 485 -0.77 -13.79 -6.34
CA GLY A 485 -1.88 -13.13 -5.68
C GLY A 485 -2.57 -14.06 -4.69
N ILE A 486 -3.17 -13.48 -3.66
CA ILE A 486 -4.08 -14.19 -2.74
C ILE A 486 -5.28 -13.31 -2.46
N ASP A 487 -6.46 -13.92 -2.36
CA ASP A 487 -7.69 -13.25 -1.96
C ASP A 487 -8.16 -13.72 -0.59
N ILE A 488 -8.26 -12.81 0.37
CA ILE A 488 -8.45 -13.14 1.78
C ILE A 488 -9.62 -12.34 2.35
N VAL A 489 -10.25 -12.84 3.41
CA VAL A 489 -11.19 -12.02 4.20
C VAL A 489 -10.38 -10.97 4.95
N ALA A 490 -10.74 -9.69 4.83
CA ALA A 490 -9.93 -8.60 5.37
C ALA A 490 -9.72 -8.72 6.89
N GLY A 491 -10.74 -9.14 7.63
CA GLY A 491 -10.68 -9.35 9.07
C GLY A 491 -9.58 -10.30 9.53
N ASP A 492 -9.15 -11.25 8.69
CA ASP A 492 -8.07 -12.18 9.00
C ASP A 492 -6.71 -11.46 9.17
N LEU A 493 -6.52 -10.30 8.53
CA LEU A 493 -5.33 -9.46 8.72
C LEU A 493 -5.28 -8.81 10.11
N PHE A 494 -6.43 -8.62 10.76
CA PHE A 494 -6.54 -7.81 11.98
C PHE A 494 -6.74 -8.64 13.26
N VAL A 495 -6.59 -9.96 13.20
CA VAL A 495 -6.88 -10.87 14.32
C VAL A 495 -5.94 -10.71 15.52
N ASP A 496 -4.70 -10.29 15.29
CA ASP A 496 -3.65 -10.16 16.33
C ASP A 496 -2.98 -8.79 16.26
N MET A 497 -3.81 -7.74 16.37
CA MET A 497 -3.34 -6.35 16.41
C MET A 497 -2.87 -5.95 17.80
N GLY A 498 -1.67 -5.39 17.87
CA GLY A 498 -1.14 -4.70 19.05
C GLY A 498 -1.64 -3.26 19.11
N SER A 499 -2.44 -2.95 20.14
CA SER A 499 -2.89 -1.57 20.39
C SER A 499 -1.72 -0.65 20.78
N CYS A 500 -1.78 0.58 20.29
CA CYS A 500 -0.88 1.68 20.68
C CYS A 500 -1.50 2.65 21.70
N PHE A 501 -2.68 2.32 22.23
CA PHE A 501 -3.25 3.01 23.38
C PHE A 501 -2.62 2.50 24.68
N GLY A 502 -2.12 3.41 25.53
CA GLY A 502 -1.55 3.08 26.84
C GLY A 502 -0.10 2.57 26.83
N THR A 503 0.61 2.70 25.69
CA THR A 503 2.04 2.38 25.54
C THR A 503 2.96 3.50 25.99
#